data_AF-A0A7M3ZAT2-F1
#
_entry.id   AF-A0A7M3ZAT2-F1
#
_cell.length_a   1.000
_cell.length_b   1.000
_cell.length_c   1.000
_cell.angle_alpha   90.00
_cell.angle_beta   90.00
_cell.angle_gamma   90.00
#
_symmetry.space_group_name_H-M   'P 1'
#
loop_
_entity.id
_entity.type
_entity.pdbx_description
1 polymer ?
#
loop_
_entity_poly.entity_id
_entity_poly.type
_entity_poly.pdbx_seq_one_letter_code
_entity_poly.pdbx_strand_id
1 'polypeptide(L)'
;RNNHQVDPVEVQALETHLSGRASSLKKFMFDGLMLDSGRLLGVEPIEAAAAPTVKINLRNEFGFSDSRITVTIESLENIKIGEKRVIFDNFIRPQPSATPIWTELTIEARLLTSMMIGTAGVDGSGIDYHHNRFIVSESISVSSTTLSGEDDMSDYSVAYVIGDITHSPLITLLESFVVVALFSLLSWQMTRNKPRTGFWLTSLLFGGVWGYAYLFALPLFIMLGALGITGIVMLSVAVVTPTISFDDALTDEAAYLSIMPLRRRRSKKRVPIIECPVCAEAIPVKSKSRPVRIVCLVCDSRLKIS
;
A
#
# COMPACT_ATOMS: atom_id res chain seq x y z
N ARG A 1 -34.80 4.97 48.88
CA ARG A 1 -33.53 4.31 48.52
C ARG A 1 -32.78 5.33 47.68
N ASN A 2 -31.86 6.07 48.28
CA ASN A 2 -31.19 7.21 47.65
C ASN A 2 -29.76 7.23 48.18
N ASN A 3 -28.93 6.37 47.62
CA ASN A 3 -27.61 6.06 48.15
C ASN A 3 -26.51 6.91 47.50
N HIS A 4 -26.88 7.88 46.65
CA HIS A 4 -25.98 8.70 45.82
C HIS A 4 -24.94 7.88 45.03
N GLN A 5 -25.24 6.60 44.81
CA GLN A 5 -24.42 5.63 44.11
C GLN A 5 -25.30 4.91 43.09
N VAL A 6 -24.73 4.65 41.93
CA VAL A 6 -25.32 3.87 40.85
C VAL A 6 -25.05 2.39 41.14
N ASP A 7 -26.09 1.64 41.46
CA ASP A 7 -25.94 0.22 41.75
C ASP A 7 -25.59 -0.53 40.44
N PRO A 8 -24.72 -1.57 40.45
CA PRO A 8 -24.43 -2.37 39.25
C PRO A 8 -25.69 -2.96 38.58
N VAL A 9 -26.73 -3.22 39.37
CA VAL A 9 -28.04 -3.69 38.89
C VAL A 9 -28.76 -2.62 38.06
N GLU A 10 -28.58 -1.34 38.39
CA GLU A 10 -29.15 -0.22 37.62
C GLU A 10 -28.44 -0.05 36.28
N VAL A 11 -27.10 -0.20 36.26
CA VAL A 11 -26.31 -0.20 35.01
C VAL A 11 -26.76 -1.34 34.11
N GLN A 12 -26.88 -2.56 34.65
CA GLN A 12 -27.33 -3.72 33.89
C GLN A 12 -28.76 -3.55 33.37
N ALA A 13 -29.66 -2.95 34.17
CA ALA A 13 -31.01 -2.65 33.74
C ALA A 13 -31.03 -1.63 32.59
N LEU A 14 -30.16 -0.61 32.65
CA LEU A 14 -30.00 0.38 31.58
C LEU A 14 -29.43 -0.26 30.30
N GLU A 15 -28.37 -1.05 30.40
CA GLU A 15 -27.81 -1.79 29.26
C GLU A 15 -28.86 -2.68 28.59
N THR A 16 -29.65 -3.40 29.40
CA THR A 16 -30.74 -4.26 28.89
C THR A 16 -31.83 -3.43 28.22
N HIS A 17 -32.14 -2.24 28.76
CA HIS A 17 -33.12 -1.35 28.16
C HIS A 17 -32.65 -0.76 26.81
N LEU A 18 -31.39 -0.36 26.73
CA LEU A 18 -30.79 0.23 25.53
C LEU A 18 -30.56 -0.82 24.43
N SER A 19 -30.13 -2.02 24.79
CA SER A 19 -29.95 -3.14 23.84
C SER A 19 -31.28 -3.79 23.41
N GLY A 20 -32.26 -3.84 24.31
CA GLY A 20 -33.54 -4.51 24.05
C GLY A 20 -34.47 -3.76 23.08
N ARG A 21 -34.28 -2.44 22.90
CA ARG A 21 -35.10 -1.62 21.99
C ARG A 21 -34.26 -0.57 21.28
N ALA A 22 -34.10 -0.74 19.97
CA ALA A 22 -33.46 0.24 19.09
C ALA A 22 -34.00 1.68 19.26
N SER A 23 -35.32 1.83 19.45
CA SER A 23 -35.95 3.14 19.70
C SER A 23 -35.49 3.77 21.03
N SER A 24 -35.23 2.95 22.05
CA SER A 24 -34.71 3.43 23.34
C SER A 24 -33.28 3.94 23.20
N LEU A 25 -32.43 3.23 22.44
CA LEU A 25 -31.08 3.71 22.13
C LEU A 25 -31.10 5.03 21.35
N LYS A 26 -31.92 5.10 20.28
CA LYS A 26 -32.11 6.33 19.50
C LYS A 26 -32.51 7.49 20.41
N LYS A 27 -33.51 7.30 21.27
CA LYS A 27 -33.97 8.34 22.19
C LYS A 27 -32.92 8.72 23.22
N PHE A 28 -32.20 7.76 23.78
CA PHE A 28 -31.12 8.02 24.75
C PHE A 28 -30.01 8.87 24.14
N MET A 29 -29.56 8.56 22.92
CA MET A 29 -28.54 9.36 22.23
C MET A 29 -29.08 10.74 21.85
N PHE A 30 -30.29 10.79 21.27
CA PHE A 30 -30.84 12.01 20.70
C PHE A 30 -31.31 13.04 21.75
N ASP A 31 -32.02 12.59 22.79
CA ASP A 31 -32.55 13.45 23.86
C ASP A 31 -31.64 13.49 25.08
N GLY A 32 -30.96 12.38 25.41
CA GLY A 32 -30.11 12.29 26.60
C GLY A 32 -28.71 12.83 26.40
N LEU A 33 -28.09 12.51 25.25
CA LEU A 33 -26.72 12.91 24.94
C LEU A 33 -26.63 14.05 23.90
N MET A 34 -27.75 14.50 23.33
CA MET A 34 -27.75 15.46 22.21
C MET A 34 -26.89 14.99 21.01
N LEU A 35 -26.87 13.69 20.75
CA LEU A 35 -26.16 13.05 19.64
C LEU A 35 -27.14 12.45 18.64
N ASP A 36 -26.97 12.72 17.35
CA ASP A 36 -27.67 12.06 16.28
C ASP A 36 -27.07 10.65 16.06
N SER A 37 -27.82 9.63 16.48
CA SER A 37 -27.40 8.25 16.37
C SER A 37 -27.17 7.81 14.92
N GLY A 38 -27.94 8.30 13.95
CA GLY A 38 -27.79 7.88 12.56
C GLY A 38 -26.49 8.40 11.95
N ARG A 39 -26.12 9.63 12.30
CA ARG A 39 -24.88 10.27 11.82
C ARG A 39 -23.62 9.77 12.52
N LEU A 40 -23.73 9.34 13.79
CA LEU A 40 -22.61 8.77 14.54
C LEU A 40 -22.38 7.28 14.22
N LEU A 41 -23.45 6.50 14.10
CA LEU A 41 -23.36 5.04 13.89
C LEU A 41 -23.37 4.64 12.40
N GLY A 42 -23.63 5.59 11.49
CA GLY A 42 -23.80 5.34 10.05
C GLY A 42 -25.18 4.79 9.67
N VAL A 43 -25.91 4.22 10.64
CA VAL A 43 -27.27 3.70 10.50
C VAL A 43 -28.11 4.10 11.70
N GLU A 44 -29.41 4.37 11.48
CA GLU A 44 -30.32 4.52 12.60
C GLU A 44 -30.43 3.19 13.37
N PRO A 45 -30.40 3.19 14.72
CA PRO A 45 -30.52 1.95 15.51
C PRO A 45 -31.72 1.06 15.12
N ILE A 46 -32.81 1.65 14.64
CA ILE A 46 -34.06 0.97 14.25
C ILE A 46 -33.92 0.27 12.89
N GLU A 47 -33.06 0.79 12.02
CA GLU A 47 -32.80 0.28 10.67
C GLU A 47 -31.57 -0.65 10.62
N ALA A 48 -30.90 -0.83 11.76
CA ALA A 48 -29.80 -1.77 11.88
C ALA A 48 -30.26 -3.21 11.57
N ALA A 49 -29.39 -3.99 10.94
CA ALA A 49 -29.68 -5.35 10.52
C ALA A 49 -29.77 -6.34 11.71
N ALA A 50 -29.18 -5.97 12.86
CA ALA A 50 -29.32 -6.68 14.12
C ALA A 50 -29.58 -5.68 15.26
N ALA A 51 -30.18 -6.16 16.34
CA ALA A 51 -30.37 -5.34 17.53
C ALA A 51 -29.00 -4.88 18.08
N PRO A 52 -28.79 -3.57 18.29
CA PRO A 52 -27.53 -3.06 18.77
C PRO A 52 -27.29 -3.51 20.21
N THR A 53 -26.03 -3.81 20.55
CA THR A 53 -25.63 -4.15 21.92
C THR A 53 -24.94 -2.97 22.55
N VAL A 54 -25.28 -2.64 23.80
CA VAL A 54 -24.71 -1.50 24.53
C VAL A 54 -24.07 -1.99 25.81
N LYS A 55 -22.84 -1.56 26.08
CA LYS A 55 -22.10 -1.82 27.31
C LYS A 55 -21.65 -0.50 27.91
N ILE A 56 -21.82 -0.32 29.21
CA ILE A 56 -21.49 0.89 29.96
C ILE A 56 -20.48 0.52 31.03
N ASN A 57 -19.31 1.16 30.98
CA ASN A 57 -18.25 0.95 31.95
C ASN A 57 -18.00 2.22 32.76
N LEU A 58 -18.25 2.12 34.07
CA LEU A 58 -18.05 3.19 35.06
C LEU A 58 -16.67 3.14 35.74
N ARG A 59 -15.74 2.29 35.27
CA ARG A 59 -14.36 2.17 35.79
C ARG A 59 -14.25 1.94 37.31
N ASN A 60 -15.21 1.20 37.88
CA ASN A 60 -15.35 0.93 39.32
C ASN A 60 -15.67 2.18 40.18
N GLU A 61 -16.09 3.28 39.56
CA GLU A 61 -16.61 4.45 40.27
C GLU A 61 -18.13 4.50 40.13
N PHE A 62 -18.82 4.20 41.22
CA PHE A 62 -20.28 4.15 41.27
C PHE A 62 -20.90 5.43 41.85
N GLY A 63 -20.09 6.38 42.33
CA GLY A 63 -20.57 7.67 42.81
C GLY A 63 -20.76 8.67 41.66
N PHE A 64 -21.49 9.75 41.91
CA PHE A 64 -21.50 10.91 41.03
C PHE A 64 -20.15 11.64 41.12
N SER A 65 -19.20 11.26 40.27
CA SER A 65 -17.87 11.87 40.14
C SER A 65 -17.64 12.42 38.74
N ASP A 66 -16.52 13.10 38.53
CA ASP A 66 -15.98 13.54 37.24
C ASP A 66 -15.27 12.40 36.47
N SER A 67 -15.52 11.15 36.86
CA SER A 67 -14.91 10.00 36.22
C SER A 67 -15.37 9.79 34.78
N ARG A 68 -14.45 9.27 33.97
CA ARG A 68 -14.73 8.97 32.57
C ARG A 68 -15.60 7.72 32.46
N ILE A 69 -16.77 7.89 31.88
CA ILE A 69 -17.69 6.81 31.51
C ILE A 69 -17.38 6.38 30.08
N THR A 70 -17.26 5.06 29.84
CA THR A 70 -17.13 4.50 28.49
C THR A 70 -18.43 3.81 28.10
N VAL A 71 -19.02 4.25 26.99
CA VAL A 71 -20.18 3.58 26.38
C VAL A 71 -19.73 2.93 25.09
N THR A 72 -19.87 1.61 25.00
CA THR A 72 -19.56 0.83 23.79
C THR A 72 -20.87 0.39 23.14
N ILE A 73 -21.05 0.77 21.88
CA ILE A 73 -22.21 0.40 21.07
C ILE A 73 -21.72 -0.48 19.93
N GLU A 74 -22.24 -1.70 19.86
CA GLU A 74 -21.99 -2.65 18.78
C GLU A 74 -23.26 -2.70 17.90
N SER A 75 -23.13 -2.40 16.62
CA SER A 75 -24.24 -2.41 15.65
C SER A 75 -23.83 -3.12 14.37
N LEU A 76 -24.80 -3.69 13.66
CA LEU A 76 -24.59 -4.37 12.37
C LEU A 76 -25.49 -3.74 11.32
N GLU A 77 -24.90 -3.35 10.19
CA GLU A 77 -25.60 -2.74 9.06
C GLU A 77 -25.41 -3.59 7.79
N ASN A 78 -26.46 -3.67 6.97
CA ASN A 78 -26.35 -4.20 5.62
C ASN A 78 -25.89 -3.11 4.66
N ILE A 79 -24.62 -3.15 4.27
CA ILE A 79 -24.05 -2.18 3.33
C ILE A 79 -24.37 -2.62 1.90
N LYS A 80 -24.89 -1.69 1.09
CA LYS A 80 -25.11 -1.88 -0.35
C LYS A 80 -23.93 -1.33 -1.14
N ILE A 81 -23.60 -2.04 -2.21
CA ILE A 81 -22.50 -1.66 -3.11
C ILE A 81 -22.91 -0.43 -3.93
N GLY A 82 -21.98 0.52 -4.11
CA GLY A 82 -22.18 1.72 -4.92
C GLY A 82 -22.97 2.84 -4.23
N GLU A 83 -23.50 2.62 -3.02
CA GLU A 83 -24.16 3.66 -2.25
C GLU A 83 -23.15 4.42 -1.37
N LYS A 84 -23.28 5.76 -1.33
CA LYS A 84 -22.52 6.61 -0.41
C LYS A 84 -23.00 6.35 1.02
N ARG A 85 -22.07 5.98 1.88
CA ARG A 85 -22.26 5.76 3.31
C ARG A 85 -21.33 6.66 4.08
N VAL A 86 -21.62 6.84 5.36
CA VAL A 86 -20.92 7.76 6.25
C VAL A 86 -20.21 6.93 7.31
N ILE A 87 -18.93 7.20 7.57
CA ILE A 87 -18.23 6.67 8.74
C ILE A 87 -18.74 7.41 9.99
N PHE A 88 -18.71 8.74 9.92
CA PHE A 88 -19.40 9.64 10.83
C PHE A 88 -19.63 10.98 10.11
N ASP A 89 -20.72 11.65 10.46
CA ASP A 89 -21.10 12.98 9.99
C ASP A 89 -21.50 13.82 11.19
N ASN A 90 -21.56 15.15 11.07
CA ASN A 90 -21.89 16.08 12.15
C ASN A 90 -23.07 15.57 13.00
N PHE A 91 -22.72 14.89 14.09
CA PHE A 91 -23.62 14.12 14.92
C PHE A 91 -23.94 14.87 16.21
N ILE A 92 -23.22 15.94 16.52
CA ILE A 92 -23.55 16.79 17.65
C ILE A 92 -24.69 17.70 17.22
N ARG A 93 -25.80 17.63 17.96
CA ARG A 93 -26.95 18.49 17.68
C ARG A 93 -26.66 19.93 18.13
N PRO A 94 -27.25 20.94 17.46
CA PRO A 94 -27.18 22.32 17.92
C PRO A 94 -27.63 22.45 19.39
N GLN A 95 -26.81 23.08 20.22
CA GLN A 95 -27.03 23.19 21.66
C GLN A 95 -27.29 24.65 22.05
N PRO A 96 -28.06 24.91 23.13
CA PRO A 96 -28.23 26.25 23.64
C PRO A 96 -26.90 26.79 24.16
N SER A 97 -26.48 27.96 23.66
CA SER A 97 -25.18 28.59 23.96
C SER A 97 -24.94 28.88 25.46
N ALA A 98 -25.99 28.94 26.27
CA ALA A 98 -25.88 29.22 27.70
C ALA A 98 -25.40 28.01 28.53
N THR A 99 -25.69 26.78 28.09
CA THR A 99 -25.33 25.54 28.83
C THR A 99 -25.12 24.39 27.83
N PRO A 100 -24.00 24.36 27.10
CA PRO A 100 -23.70 23.24 26.21
C PRO A 100 -23.41 21.97 27.03
N ILE A 101 -23.89 20.82 26.52
CA ILE A 101 -23.55 19.49 27.04
C ILE A 101 -22.13 19.10 26.60
N TRP A 102 -21.74 19.48 25.37
CA TRP A 102 -20.43 19.16 24.80
C TRP A 102 -19.65 20.45 24.54
N THR A 103 -18.43 20.53 25.07
CA THR A 103 -17.51 21.67 24.85
C THR A 103 -16.32 21.31 23.96
N GLU A 104 -15.90 20.06 24.01
CA GLU A 104 -14.78 19.52 23.24
C GLU A 104 -15.18 18.17 22.67
N LEU A 105 -14.81 17.92 21.42
CA LEU A 105 -15.03 16.65 20.74
C LEU A 105 -13.69 16.10 20.23
N THR A 106 -13.26 14.95 20.73
CA THR A 106 -12.13 14.21 20.17
C THR A 106 -12.63 12.99 19.39
N ILE A 107 -12.30 12.94 18.10
CA ILE A 107 -12.71 11.85 17.20
C ILE A 107 -11.49 10.99 16.86
N GLU A 108 -11.62 9.68 17.08
CA GLU A 108 -10.76 8.65 16.49
C GLU A 108 -11.66 7.64 15.77
N ALA A 109 -11.42 7.45 14.48
CA ALA A 109 -12.21 6.54 13.66
C ALA A 109 -11.32 5.66 12.78
N ARG A 110 -11.72 4.40 12.61
CA ARG A 110 -11.02 3.45 11.73
C ARG A 110 -12.04 2.58 11.01
N LEU A 111 -11.94 2.55 9.70
CA LEU A 111 -12.65 1.61 8.83
C LEU A 111 -11.63 0.63 8.26
N LEU A 112 -11.91 -0.66 8.40
CA LEU A 112 -11.09 -1.75 7.88
C LEU A 112 -11.94 -2.57 6.91
N THR A 113 -11.39 -2.81 5.71
CA THR A 113 -12.04 -3.67 4.75
C THR A 113 -11.39 -5.05 4.67
N SER A 114 -12.13 -6.00 4.10
CA SER A 114 -11.63 -7.33 3.79
C SER A 114 -10.85 -7.36 2.48
N MET A 115 -10.25 -8.50 2.17
CA MET A 115 -9.50 -8.71 0.93
C MET A 115 -10.35 -8.57 -0.34
N MET A 116 -11.64 -8.87 -0.23
CA MET A 116 -12.58 -8.96 -1.36
C MET A 116 -13.50 -7.76 -1.49
N ILE A 117 -13.51 -6.86 -0.50
CA ILE A 117 -14.38 -5.69 -0.47
C ILE A 117 -13.48 -4.49 -0.23
N GLY A 118 -13.49 -3.53 -1.14
CA GLY A 118 -12.72 -2.30 -1.02
C GLY A 118 -13.61 -1.07 -1.14
N THR A 119 -13.01 0.10 -0.94
CA THR A 119 -13.68 1.37 -1.16
C THR A 119 -13.48 1.84 -2.60
N ALA A 120 -14.56 2.29 -3.24
CA ALA A 120 -14.51 2.93 -4.56
C ALA A 120 -14.11 4.40 -4.45
N GLY A 121 -14.46 5.04 -3.34
CA GLY A 121 -14.15 6.44 -3.07
C GLY A 121 -14.32 6.76 -1.59
N VAL A 122 -13.56 7.76 -1.15
CA VAL A 122 -13.60 8.31 0.20
C VAL A 122 -13.63 9.82 0.06
N ASP A 123 -14.54 10.45 0.78
CA ASP A 123 -14.80 11.88 0.74
C ASP A 123 -14.83 12.39 2.17
N GLY A 124 -14.00 13.38 2.48
CA GLY A 124 -13.87 13.93 3.84
C GLY A 124 -13.92 15.45 3.80
N SER A 125 -14.68 16.03 4.71
CA SER A 125 -14.78 17.48 4.92
C SER A 125 -14.56 17.81 6.40
N GLY A 126 -13.88 18.92 6.66
CA GLY A 126 -13.65 19.42 8.03
C GLY A 126 -12.71 18.60 8.91
N ILE A 127 -12.22 17.43 8.45
CA ILE A 127 -11.30 16.58 9.21
C ILE A 127 -10.30 15.87 8.29
N ASP A 128 -9.05 15.77 8.75
CA ASP A 128 -7.99 15.07 8.04
C ASP A 128 -8.17 13.55 8.19
N TYR A 129 -8.10 12.84 7.06
CA TYR A 129 -8.16 11.38 7.02
C TYR A 129 -7.00 10.79 6.22
N HIS A 130 -6.61 9.57 6.58
CA HIS A 130 -5.64 8.78 5.83
C HIS A 130 -6.35 7.58 5.20
N HIS A 131 -6.13 7.36 3.91
CA HIS A 131 -6.68 6.23 3.16
C HIS A 131 -5.53 5.46 2.53
N ASN A 132 -5.25 4.28 3.07
CA ASN A 132 -4.10 3.47 2.69
C ASN A 132 -4.50 2.01 2.48
N ARG A 133 -3.76 1.30 1.62
CA ARG A 133 -3.82 -0.15 1.50
C ARG A 133 -2.54 -0.77 2.00
N PHE A 134 -2.69 -1.85 2.74
CA PHE A 134 -1.57 -2.69 3.17
C PHE A 134 -1.80 -4.13 2.75
N ILE A 135 -0.97 -4.60 1.81
CA ILE A 135 -1.00 -5.95 1.23
C ILE A 135 -2.35 -6.26 0.58
N VAL A 136 -3.36 -6.65 1.37
CA VAL A 136 -4.70 -7.05 0.92
C VAL A 136 -5.80 -6.44 1.78
N SER A 137 -5.48 -5.55 2.71
CA SER A 137 -6.47 -4.83 3.51
C SER A 137 -6.41 -3.35 3.18
N GLU A 138 -7.57 -2.72 3.14
CA GLU A 138 -7.71 -1.28 3.01
C GLU A 138 -8.17 -0.69 4.33
N SER A 139 -7.58 0.44 4.70
CA SER A 139 -7.86 1.13 5.94
C SER A 139 -8.09 2.62 5.69
N ILE A 140 -9.17 3.14 6.26
CA ILE A 140 -9.39 4.58 6.41
C ILE A 140 -9.23 4.88 7.89
N SER A 141 -8.35 5.80 8.23
CA SER A 141 -8.12 6.19 9.62
C SER A 141 -8.17 7.70 9.76
N VAL A 142 -8.92 8.15 10.76
CA VAL A 142 -8.94 9.53 11.22
C VAL A 142 -8.11 9.56 12.49
N SER A 143 -7.00 10.31 12.43
CA SER A 143 -6.12 10.53 13.57
C SER A 143 -6.86 11.33 14.63
N SER A 144 -6.57 11.08 15.91
CA SER A 144 -7.18 11.76 17.07
C SER A 144 -7.24 13.27 16.86
N THR A 145 -8.40 13.77 16.44
CA THR A 145 -8.62 15.18 16.11
C THR A 145 -9.56 15.76 17.13
N THR A 146 -9.16 16.85 17.77
CA THR A 146 -9.99 17.57 18.74
C THR A 146 -10.58 18.81 18.10
N LEU A 147 -11.90 18.88 18.08
CA LEU A 147 -12.68 20.02 17.64
C LEU A 147 -13.17 20.77 18.88
N SER A 148 -13.09 22.10 18.86
CA SER A 148 -13.46 22.95 19.99
C SER A 148 -14.21 24.18 19.50
N GLY A 149 -15.34 24.46 20.11
CA GLY A 149 -16.21 25.55 19.69
C GLY A 149 -17.29 25.10 18.70
N GLU A 150 -18.36 25.89 18.65
CA GLU A 150 -19.60 25.55 17.92
C GLU A 150 -19.36 25.43 16.41
N ASP A 151 -18.55 26.32 15.83
CA ASP A 151 -18.27 26.34 14.38
C ASP A 151 -17.55 25.06 13.92
N ASP A 152 -16.45 24.69 14.59
CA ASP A 152 -15.66 23.49 14.25
C ASP A 152 -16.43 22.20 14.49
N MET A 153 -17.31 22.17 15.50
CA MET A 153 -18.18 21.03 15.80
C MET A 153 -19.42 20.95 14.89
N SER A 154 -19.60 21.90 13.96
CA SER A 154 -20.76 21.95 13.07
C SER A 154 -20.49 21.47 11.64
N ASP A 155 -19.23 21.37 11.22
CA ASP A 155 -18.87 21.01 9.84
C ASP A 155 -17.73 19.99 9.79
N TYR A 156 -18.07 18.72 10.00
CA TYR A 156 -17.15 17.60 9.81
C TYR A 156 -17.89 16.37 9.28
N SER A 157 -17.29 15.67 8.32
CA SER A 157 -17.88 14.48 7.71
C SER A 157 -16.81 13.61 7.08
N VAL A 158 -16.92 12.29 7.26
CA VAL A 158 -16.13 11.32 6.49
C VAL A 158 -17.08 10.29 5.91
N ALA A 159 -17.16 10.24 4.59
CA ALA A 159 -17.99 9.34 3.84
C ALA A 159 -17.17 8.40 2.96
N TYR A 160 -17.73 7.22 2.70
CA TYR A 160 -17.12 6.19 1.88
C TYR A 160 -18.16 5.57 0.95
N VAL A 161 -17.70 5.02 -0.16
CA VAL A 161 -18.50 4.20 -1.07
C VAL A 161 -17.85 2.83 -1.12
N ILE A 162 -18.59 1.78 -0.78
CA ILE A 162 -18.12 0.42 -1.04
C ILE A 162 -18.21 0.15 -2.53
N GLY A 163 -17.09 -0.26 -3.11
CA GLY A 163 -17.02 -0.61 -4.52
C GLY A 163 -17.40 -2.06 -4.80
N ASP A 164 -17.63 -2.34 -6.08
CA ASP A 164 -17.75 -3.71 -6.58
C ASP A 164 -16.44 -4.49 -6.37
N ILE A 165 -16.46 -5.78 -6.71
CA ILE A 165 -15.30 -6.68 -6.61
C ILE A 165 -14.04 -6.16 -7.31
N THR A 166 -14.19 -5.31 -8.34
CA THR A 166 -13.09 -4.65 -9.07
C THR A 166 -12.33 -3.64 -8.21
N HIS A 167 -12.97 -3.06 -7.20
CA HIS A 167 -12.35 -2.12 -6.25
C HIS A 167 -11.70 -2.83 -5.06
N SER A 168 -11.80 -4.16 -4.99
CA SER A 168 -11.23 -4.91 -3.88
C SER A 168 -9.70 -4.81 -3.85
N PRO A 169 -9.09 -4.77 -2.66
CA PRO A 169 -7.63 -4.71 -2.54
C PRO A 169 -6.95 -5.89 -3.24
N LEU A 170 -7.50 -7.10 -3.14
CA LEU A 170 -6.92 -8.28 -3.80
C LEU A 170 -6.98 -8.18 -5.33
N ILE A 171 -8.13 -7.84 -5.91
CA ILE A 171 -8.27 -7.80 -7.37
C ILE A 171 -7.42 -6.67 -7.95
N THR A 172 -7.41 -5.49 -7.33
CA THR A 172 -6.57 -4.38 -7.76
C THR A 172 -5.07 -4.72 -7.67
N LEU A 173 -4.65 -5.46 -6.65
CA LEU A 173 -3.29 -5.99 -6.54
C LEU A 173 -2.97 -6.97 -7.68
N LEU A 174 -3.86 -7.93 -7.96
CA LEU A 174 -3.64 -8.92 -9.02
C LEU A 174 -3.60 -8.27 -10.41
N GLU A 175 -4.55 -7.37 -10.70
CA GLU A 175 -4.63 -6.67 -11.97
C GLU A 175 -3.40 -5.80 -12.22
N SER A 176 -2.97 -5.04 -11.20
CA SER A 176 -1.76 -4.23 -11.30
C SER A 176 -0.50 -5.09 -11.47
N PHE A 177 -0.42 -6.26 -10.82
CA PHE A 177 0.68 -7.21 -11.05
C PHE A 177 0.69 -7.76 -12.47
N VAL A 178 -0.47 -8.03 -13.08
CA VAL A 178 -0.54 -8.46 -14.49
C VAL A 178 0.05 -7.38 -15.39
N VAL A 179 -0.33 -6.12 -15.20
CA VAL A 179 0.21 -4.99 -15.98
C VAL A 179 1.72 -4.86 -15.78
N VAL A 180 2.19 -4.92 -14.53
CA VAL A 180 3.61 -4.84 -14.21
C VAL A 180 4.40 -5.98 -14.86
N ALA A 181 3.87 -7.20 -14.80
CA ALA A 181 4.48 -8.37 -15.41
C ALA A 181 4.53 -8.25 -16.94
N LEU A 182 3.45 -7.80 -17.58
CA LEU A 182 3.41 -7.62 -19.04
C LEU A 182 4.48 -6.64 -19.54
N PHE A 183 4.55 -5.43 -18.96
CA PHE A 183 5.55 -4.44 -19.36
C PHE A 183 6.97 -4.92 -19.04
N SER A 184 7.17 -5.57 -17.90
CA SER A 184 8.48 -6.10 -17.50
C SER A 184 8.94 -7.25 -18.40
N LEU A 185 8.06 -8.18 -18.75
CA LEU A 185 8.37 -9.31 -19.62
C LEU A 185 8.68 -8.85 -21.05
N LEU A 186 7.89 -7.92 -21.57
CA LEU A 186 8.11 -7.36 -22.91
C LEU A 186 9.45 -6.61 -22.96
N SER A 187 9.71 -5.75 -21.98
CA SER A 187 10.99 -5.03 -21.85
C SER A 187 12.17 -5.98 -21.68
N TRP A 188 12.01 -7.05 -20.90
CA TRP A 188 13.02 -8.09 -20.73
C TRP A 188 13.31 -8.83 -22.03
N GLN A 189 12.27 -9.18 -22.79
CA GLN A 189 12.41 -9.85 -24.08
C GLN A 189 13.18 -8.99 -25.08
N MET A 190 12.89 -7.69 -25.14
CA MET A 190 13.58 -6.73 -26.01
C MET A 190 15.04 -6.49 -25.60
N THR A 191 15.36 -6.64 -24.31
CA THR A 191 16.71 -6.43 -23.76
C THR A 191 17.52 -7.71 -23.58
N ARG A 192 17.05 -8.88 -24.07
CA ARG A 192 17.76 -10.17 -23.92
C ARG A 192 19.22 -10.14 -24.37
N ASN A 193 19.51 -9.41 -25.45
CA ASN A 193 20.83 -9.32 -26.07
C ASN A 193 21.53 -7.97 -25.79
N LYS A 194 21.01 -7.20 -24.82
CA LYS A 194 21.45 -5.84 -24.48
C LYS A 194 21.97 -5.77 -23.04
N PRO A 195 22.76 -4.76 -22.67
CA PRO A 195 23.11 -4.52 -21.27
C PRO A 195 21.84 -4.26 -20.46
N ARG A 196 21.67 -4.99 -19.36
CA ARG A 196 20.44 -4.94 -18.55
C ARG A 196 20.40 -3.78 -17.56
N THR A 197 21.42 -2.92 -17.51
CA THR A 197 21.52 -1.82 -16.54
C THR A 197 20.34 -0.85 -16.67
N GLY A 198 19.98 -0.47 -17.90
CA GLY A 198 18.82 0.40 -18.15
C GLY A 198 17.51 -0.24 -17.71
N PHE A 199 17.31 -1.52 -18.04
CA PHE A 199 16.12 -2.29 -17.63
C PHE A 199 15.96 -2.34 -16.10
N TRP A 200 17.04 -2.62 -15.36
CA TRP A 200 16.98 -2.67 -13.89
C TRP A 200 16.63 -1.32 -13.27
N LEU A 201 17.20 -0.23 -13.78
CA LEU A 201 16.92 1.12 -13.29
C LEU A 201 15.45 1.52 -13.55
N THR A 202 14.94 1.28 -14.75
CA THR A 202 13.53 1.56 -15.08
C THR A 202 12.56 0.66 -14.33
N SER A 203 12.93 -0.61 -14.08
CA SER A 203 12.12 -1.56 -13.31
C SER A 203 11.98 -1.13 -11.84
N LEU A 204 13.04 -0.59 -11.24
CA LEU A 204 13.00 -0.02 -9.90
C LEU A 204 12.03 1.17 -9.81
N LEU A 205 12.11 2.11 -10.75
CA LEU A 205 11.21 3.25 -10.82
C LEU A 205 9.75 2.81 -11.02
N PHE A 206 9.54 1.85 -11.91
CA PHE A 206 8.23 1.30 -12.21
C PHE A 206 7.61 0.61 -10.99
N GLY A 207 8.39 -0.21 -10.28
CA GLY A 207 7.99 -0.83 -9.01
C GLY A 207 7.73 0.21 -7.91
N GLY A 208 8.49 1.31 -7.88
CA GLY A 208 8.26 2.42 -6.96
C GLY A 208 6.92 3.13 -7.21
N VAL A 209 6.60 3.43 -8.47
CA VAL A 209 5.31 4.05 -8.85
C VAL A 209 4.15 3.09 -8.57
N TRP A 210 4.30 1.80 -8.91
CA TRP A 210 3.32 0.77 -8.58
C TRP A 210 3.06 0.69 -7.07
N GLY A 211 4.13 0.59 -6.28
CA GLY A 211 4.03 0.49 -4.82
C GLY A 211 3.42 1.74 -4.20
N TYR A 212 3.83 2.92 -4.64
CA TYR A 212 3.25 4.18 -4.16
C TYR A 212 1.74 4.25 -4.48
N ALA A 213 1.36 4.01 -5.74
CA ALA A 213 -0.04 4.10 -6.15
C ALA A 213 -0.92 3.09 -5.41
N TYR A 214 -0.42 1.87 -5.18
CA TYR A 214 -1.14 0.85 -4.45
C TYR A 214 -1.26 1.17 -2.96
N LEU A 215 -0.16 1.53 -2.29
CA LEU A 215 -0.13 1.79 -0.84
C LEU A 215 -1.01 2.97 -0.43
N PHE A 216 -1.08 4.02 -1.25
CA PHE A 216 -1.95 5.18 -1.03
C PHE A 216 -3.38 4.98 -1.55
N ALA A 217 -3.77 3.72 -1.81
CA ALA A 217 -5.13 3.35 -2.19
C ALA A 217 -5.70 4.16 -3.37
N LEU A 218 -4.86 4.54 -4.34
CA LEU A 218 -5.32 5.35 -5.46
C LEU A 218 -6.40 4.60 -6.27
N PRO A 219 -7.39 5.33 -6.83
CA PRO A 219 -8.39 4.73 -7.70
C PRO A 219 -7.75 3.92 -8.82
N LEU A 220 -8.32 2.74 -9.11
CA LEU A 220 -7.77 1.77 -10.06
C LEU A 220 -7.41 2.40 -11.42
N PHE A 221 -8.27 3.26 -11.96
CA PHE A 221 -8.03 3.92 -13.24
C PHE A 221 -6.80 4.85 -13.21
N ILE A 222 -6.56 5.55 -12.10
CA ILE A 222 -5.37 6.41 -11.92
C ILE A 222 -4.12 5.54 -11.83
N MET A 223 -4.18 4.45 -11.06
CA MET A 223 -3.08 3.51 -10.93
C MET A 223 -2.73 2.89 -12.29
N LEU A 224 -3.71 2.37 -13.04
CA LEU A 224 -3.49 1.80 -14.37
C LEU A 224 -2.96 2.83 -15.37
N GLY A 225 -3.46 4.06 -15.33
CA GLY A 225 -2.95 5.16 -16.15
C GLY A 225 -1.48 5.47 -15.86
N ALA A 226 -1.11 5.59 -14.58
CA ALA A 226 0.27 5.82 -14.16
C ALA A 226 1.19 4.67 -14.57
N LEU A 227 0.74 3.42 -14.40
CA LEU A 227 1.48 2.22 -14.85
C LEU A 227 1.61 2.14 -16.37
N GLY A 228 0.59 2.55 -17.12
CA GLY A 228 0.64 2.60 -18.58
C GLY A 228 1.71 3.57 -19.07
N ILE A 229 1.71 4.80 -18.55
CA ILE A 229 2.69 5.84 -18.93
C ILE A 229 4.11 5.39 -18.60
N THR A 230 4.34 4.94 -17.37
CA THR A 230 5.66 4.49 -16.91
C THR A 230 6.13 3.22 -17.63
N GLY A 231 5.22 2.30 -17.95
CA GLY A 231 5.49 1.12 -18.76
C GLY A 231 5.92 1.47 -20.19
N ILE A 232 5.29 2.47 -20.82
CA ILE A 232 5.70 2.97 -22.15
C ILE A 232 7.11 3.58 -22.11
N VAL A 233 7.43 4.35 -21.06
CA VAL A 233 8.78 4.89 -20.87
C VAL A 233 9.80 3.76 -20.71
N MET A 234 9.48 2.72 -19.93
CA MET A 234 10.31 1.53 -19.76
C MET A 234 10.58 0.82 -21.10
N LEU A 235 9.55 0.66 -21.94
CA LEU A 235 9.69 0.08 -23.28
C LEU A 235 10.55 0.96 -24.20
N SER A 236 10.39 2.28 -24.12
CA SER A 236 11.18 3.22 -24.92
C SER A 236 12.67 3.11 -24.60
N VAL A 237 13.01 3.00 -23.31
CA VAL A 237 14.40 2.75 -22.88
C VAL A 237 14.90 1.40 -23.39
N ALA A 238 14.08 0.35 -23.34
CA ALA A 238 14.43 -0.97 -23.86
C ALA A 238 14.73 -0.94 -25.38
N VAL A 239 14.00 -0.13 -26.15
CA VAL A 239 14.23 0.07 -27.60
C VAL A 239 15.54 0.80 -27.85
N VAL A 240 15.76 1.95 -27.19
CA VAL A 240 16.92 2.83 -27.41
C VAL A 240 18.23 2.23 -26.89
N THR A 241 18.18 1.34 -25.90
CA THR A 241 19.38 0.71 -25.35
C THR A 241 20.18 0.04 -26.48
N PRO A 242 21.46 0.37 -26.68
CA PRO A 242 22.26 -0.19 -27.77
C PRO A 242 22.51 -1.68 -27.55
N THR A 243 22.55 -2.45 -28.62
CA THR A 243 23.09 -3.82 -28.59
C THR A 243 24.60 -3.72 -28.51
N ILE A 244 25.20 -4.25 -27.45
CA ILE A 244 26.67 -4.33 -27.39
C ILE A 244 27.09 -5.39 -28.41
N SER A 245 27.77 -4.95 -29.48
CA SER A 245 28.46 -5.88 -30.38
C SER A 245 29.67 -6.47 -29.64
N PHE A 246 30.04 -7.71 -29.95
CA PHE A 246 31.16 -8.38 -29.29
C PHE A 246 32.50 -7.62 -29.51
N ASP A 247 32.59 -6.86 -30.60
CA ASP A 247 33.74 -6.02 -30.95
C ASP A 247 33.78 -4.72 -30.14
N ASP A 248 32.63 -4.12 -29.82
CA ASP A 248 32.56 -2.92 -28.97
C ASP A 248 32.81 -3.22 -27.48
N ALA A 249 32.47 -4.43 -27.02
CA ALA A 249 32.79 -4.86 -25.66
C ALA A 249 34.32 -4.97 -25.41
N LEU A 250 35.10 -5.26 -26.46
CA LEU A 250 36.56 -5.39 -26.39
C LEU A 250 37.26 -4.02 -26.39
N THR A 251 36.74 -3.05 -27.14
CA THR A 251 37.26 -1.68 -27.16
C THR A 251 36.88 -0.93 -25.89
N ASP A 252 35.69 -1.16 -25.34
CA ASP A 252 35.24 -0.51 -24.10
C ASP A 252 35.93 -1.12 -22.87
N GLU A 253 36.17 -2.43 -22.81
CA GLU A 253 37.01 -3.03 -21.74
C GLU A 253 38.46 -2.50 -21.77
N ALA A 254 39.00 -2.13 -22.95
CA ALA A 254 40.32 -1.51 -23.07
C ALA A 254 40.33 -0.05 -22.58
N ALA A 255 39.23 0.70 -22.80
CA ALA A 255 39.08 2.07 -22.29
C ALA A 255 38.81 2.08 -20.78
N TYR A 256 37.95 1.20 -20.26
CA TYR A 256 37.64 1.09 -18.83
C TYR A 256 38.82 0.58 -17.97
N LEU A 257 39.74 -0.21 -18.54
CA LEU A 257 40.98 -0.63 -17.86
C LEU A 257 41.97 0.52 -17.59
N SER A 258 41.79 1.68 -18.24
CA SER A 258 42.68 2.83 -18.05
C SER A 258 42.26 3.78 -16.91
N ILE A 259 41.05 3.63 -16.35
CA ILE A 259 40.46 4.65 -15.45
C ILE A 259 40.16 4.13 -14.02
N MET A 260 40.12 2.81 -13.75
CA MET A 260 39.85 2.30 -12.39
C MET A 260 40.86 1.24 -11.91
N PRO A 261 41.41 1.36 -10.67
CA PRO A 261 42.19 0.30 -10.06
C PRO A 261 41.25 -0.81 -9.54
N LEU A 262 41.31 -1.94 -10.25
CA LEU A 262 40.91 -3.30 -9.92
C LEU A 262 40.11 -3.55 -8.62
N ARG A 263 38.83 -3.91 -8.78
CA ARG A 263 38.18 -4.91 -7.89
C ARG A 263 37.08 -5.72 -8.56
N ARG A 264 37.42 -6.63 -9.48
CA ARG A 264 36.95 -8.04 -9.48
C ARG A 264 37.49 -8.83 -10.66
N ARG A 265 38.18 -9.90 -10.28
CA ARG A 265 38.73 -11.01 -11.04
C ARG A 265 37.69 -11.63 -11.99
N ARG A 266 37.68 -11.24 -13.27
CA ARG A 266 37.19 -12.11 -14.35
C ARG A 266 38.36 -12.93 -14.86
N SER A 267 38.25 -14.24 -14.74
CA SER A 267 39.23 -15.22 -15.20
C SER A 267 39.48 -15.02 -16.70
N LYS A 268 40.60 -14.38 -17.07
CA LYS A 268 41.13 -14.42 -18.43
C LYS A 268 41.27 -15.91 -18.80
N LYS A 269 40.58 -16.36 -19.85
CA LYS A 269 40.80 -17.70 -20.40
C LYS A 269 42.28 -17.82 -20.75
N ARG A 270 43.05 -18.57 -19.95
CA ARG A 270 44.48 -18.79 -20.17
C ARG A 270 44.63 -19.57 -21.49
N VAL A 271 45.04 -18.88 -22.55
CA VAL A 271 45.48 -19.54 -23.78
C VAL A 271 46.83 -20.18 -23.44
N PRO A 272 47.02 -21.50 -23.64
CA PRO A 272 48.30 -22.13 -23.37
C PRO A 272 49.36 -21.57 -24.32
N ILE A 273 50.50 -21.20 -23.76
CA ILE A 273 51.69 -20.74 -24.49
C ILE A 273 52.68 -21.89 -24.47
N ILE A 274 53.25 -22.20 -25.63
CA ILE A 274 54.37 -23.13 -25.73
C ILE A 274 55.62 -22.37 -26.18
N GLU A 275 56.79 -22.76 -25.71
CA GLU A 275 58.05 -22.19 -26.18
C GLU A 275 58.57 -23.02 -27.36
N CYS A 276 59.07 -22.35 -28.40
CA CYS A 276 59.69 -23.04 -29.51
C CYS A 276 61.02 -23.67 -29.04
N PRO A 277 61.25 -24.98 -29.23
CA PRO A 277 62.49 -25.63 -28.80
C PRO A 277 63.74 -25.15 -29.56
N VAL A 278 63.57 -24.46 -30.69
CA VAL A 278 64.68 -24.00 -31.55
C VAL A 278 65.10 -22.57 -31.24
N CYS A 279 64.14 -21.66 -31.00
CA CYS A 279 64.43 -20.23 -30.79
C CYS A 279 63.87 -19.65 -29.48
N ALA A 280 63.32 -20.49 -28.59
CA ALA A 280 62.70 -20.12 -27.31
C ALA A 280 61.53 -19.12 -27.40
N GLU A 281 61.01 -18.85 -28.60
CA GLU A 281 59.90 -17.91 -28.79
C GLU A 281 58.58 -18.47 -28.25
N ALA A 282 57.82 -17.61 -27.55
CA ALA A 282 56.56 -17.95 -26.92
C ALA A 282 55.39 -17.93 -27.93
N ILE A 283 54.86 -19.10 -28.30
CA ILE A 283 53.79 -19.24 -29.28
C ILE A 283 52.44 -19.54 -28.59
N PRO A 284 51.42 -18.67 -28.73
CA PRO A 284 50.10 -18.90 -28.15
C PRO A 284 49.26 -19.88 -29.01
N VAL A 285 48.77 -20.96 -28.40
CA VAL A 285 48.00 -22.01 -29.09
C VAL A 285 46.50 -21.75 -28.99
N LYS A 286 45.91 -21.17 -30.04
CA LYS A 286 44.47 -20.82 -30.08
C LYS A 286 43.54 -22.00 -30.46
N SER A 287 44.08 -23.08 -31.02
CA SER A 287 43.27 -24.21 -31.50
C SER A 287 42.86 -25.18 -30.38
N LYS A 288 41.59 -25.61 -30.41
CA LYS A 288 40.99 -26.58 -29.47
C LYS A 288 40.98 -28.02 -29.99
N SER A 289 41.22 -28.25 -31.28
CA SER A 289 41.38 -29.60 -31.84
C SER A 289 42.82 -30.08 -31.65
N ARG A 290 43.04 -31.40 -31.64
CA ARG A 290 44.37 -32.04 -31.61
C ARG A 290 44.34 -33.24 -32.58
N PRO A 291 45.43 -33.53 -33.33
CA PRO A 291 46.72 -32.83 -33.36
C PRO A 291 46.70 -31.55 -34.20
N VAL A 292 47.48 -30.54 -33.79
CA VAL A 292 47.62 -29.25 -34.52
C VAL A 292 49.04 -29.06 -34.99
N ARG A 293 49.20 -28.63 -36.24
CA ARG A 293 50.48 -28.21 -36.79
C ARG A 293 50.53 -26.69 -36.80
N ILE A 294 51.48 -26.12 -36.08
CA ILE A 294 51.73 -24.68 -36.05
C ILE A 294 53.18 -24.42 -36.50
N VAL A 295 53.40 -23.27 -37.11
CA VAL A 295 54.74 -22.85 -37.56
C VAL A 295 55.22 -21.75 -36.63
N CYS A 296 56.49 -21.83 -36.21
CA CYS A 296 57.12 -20.73 -35.49
C CYS A 296 57.40 -19.58 -36.46
N LEU A 297 56.94 -18.37 -36.16
CA LEU A 297 57.10 -17.20 -37.03
C LEU A 297 58.55 -16.71 -37.14
N VAL A 298 59.42 -17.09 -36.19
CA VAL A 298 60.80 -16.58 -36.10
C VAL A 298 61.79 -17.52 -36.78
N CYS A 299 61.64 -18.84 -36.57
CA CYS A 299 62.59 -19.84 -37.09
C CYS A 299 61.99 -20.78 -38.15
N ASP A 300 60.74 -20.55 -38.55
CA ASP A 300 59.97 -21.33 -39.55
C ASP A 300 59.87 -22.84 -39.27
N SER A 301 60.19 -23.26 -38.05
CA SER A 301 60.10 -24.65 -37.63
C SER A 301 58.64 -25.07 -37.48
N ARG A 302 58.31 -26.27 -37.99
CA ARG A 302 56.96 -26.85 -37.91
C ARG A 302 56.83 -27.65 -36.62
N LEU A 303 56.00 -27.17 -35.70
CA LEU A 303 55.71 -27.82 -34.43
C LEU A 303 54.39 -28.59 -34.53
N LYS A 304 54.41 -29.87 -34.13
CA LYS A 304 53.21 -30.70 -34.03
C LYS A 304 52.86 -30.84 -32.54
N ILE A 305 51.71 -30.28 -32.16
CA ILE A 305 51.15 -30.45 -30.82
C ILE A 305 50.15 -31.60 -30.90
N SER A 306 50.53 -32.76 -30.36
CA SER A 306 49.64 -33.91 -30.13
C SER A 306 48.75 -33.71 -28.92
#